data_AF-F2L508-F1
#
_entry.id   AF-F2L508-F1
#
_cell.length_a   1.000
_cell.length_b   1.000
_cell.length_c   1.000
_cell.angle_alpha   90.00
_cell.angle_beta   90.00
_cell.angle_gamma   90.00
#
_symmetry.space_group_name_H-M   'P 1'
#
loop_
_entity.id
_entity.type
_entity.pdbx_description
1 polymer ?
#
loop_
_entity_poly.entity_id
_entity_poly.type
_entity_poly.pdbx_seq_one_letter_code
_entity_poly.pdbx_strand_id
1 'polypeptide(L)'
;MDFREVMRTLYKGYIYQLIVLVAIVAVSFAAFLLAVLQPPGPGAGVPDSLAAVGIAAIALAIAFVVIFFLYIFRGFRALHKLGFKWAWWLAWGPIALAVVAAILVLALALYFFGHPAVVNRLTADPTYVYLLILREPAIVGITAVLFALELLLVAARAMTLRDLHRYSGVGLFRTALYMLIAGYVLSLLPLVSFLGAVVLFAEYIAEMLAYGEAARRAPAPAPQQTA
;
A
#
# COMPACT_ATOMS: atom_id res chain seq x y z
N MET A 1 15.31 -16.42 -12.00
CA MET A 1 14.30 -16.91 -11.06
C MET A 1 13.24 -17.61 -11.87
N ASP A 2 13.06 -18.90 -11.64
CA ASP A 2 11.95 -19.64 -12.22
C ASP A 2 10.63 -19.23 -11.54
N PHE A 3 9.50 -19.69 -12.06
CA PHE A 3 8.19 -19.35 -11.51
C PHE A 3 8.08 -19.69 -10.01
N ARG A 4 8.61 -20.85 -9.59
CA ARG A 4 8.51 -21.32 -8.20
C ARG A 4 9.29 -20.41 -7.25
N GLU A 5 10.50 -20.02 -7.64
CA GLU A 5 11.35 -19.11 -6.89
C GLU A 5 10.70 -17.73 -6.77
N VAL A 6 10.10 -17.23 -7.86
CA VAL A 6 9.35 -15.96 -7.85
C VAL A 6 8.18 -16.01 -6.86
N MET A 7 7.34 -17.05 -6.92
CA MET A 7 6.22 -17.22 -5.98
C MET A 7 6.71 -17.31 -4.53
N ARG A 8 7.81 -18.02 -4.26
CA ARG A 8 8.41 -18.11 -2.92
C ARG A 8 8.93 -16.76 -2.44
N THR A 9 9.56 -15.98 -3.30
CA THR A 9 10.04 -14.63 -2.99
C THR A 9 8.88 -13.69 -2.66
N LEU A 10 7.80 -13.71 -3.46
CA LEU A 10 6.59 -12.92 -3.21
C LEU A 10 5.93 -13.34 -1.89
N TYR A 11 5.75 -14.64 -1.65
CA TYR A 11 5.20 -15.15 -0.39
C TYR A 11 5.95 -14.63 0.85
N LYS A 12 7.29 -14.73 0.83
CA LYS A 12 8.13 -14.19 1.92
C LYS A 12 7.96 -12.68 2.07
N GLY A 13 7.94 -11.95 0.95
CA GLY A 13 7.73 -10.51 0.95
C GLY A 13 6.41 -10.11 1.60
N TYR A 14 5.31 -10.80 1.26
CA TYR A 14 3.99 -10.53 1.84
C TYR A 14 3.95 -10.85 3.34
N ILE A 15 4.58 -11.96 3.78
CA ILE A 15 4.70 -12.27 5.21
C ILE A 15 5.48 -11.18 5.95
N TYR A 16 6.65 -10.80 5.43
CA TYR A 16 7.48 -9.81 6.10
C TYR A 16 6.80 -8.43 6.13
N GLN A 17 6.12 -8.03 5.07
CA GLN A 17 5.31 -6.80 5.08
C GLN A 17 4.15 -6.89 6.07
N LEU A 18 3.48 -8.03 6.20
CA LEU A 18 2.42 -8.22 7.20
C LEU A 18 2.95 -8.07 8.62
N ILE A 19 4.11 -8.67 8.92
CA ILE A 19 4.77 -8.55 10.24
C ILE A 19 5.09 -7.08 10.53
N VAL A 20 5.67 -6.37 9.56
CA VAL A 20 5.96 -4.94 9.73
C VAL A 20 4.69 -4.11 9.89
N LEU A 21 3.63 -4.41 9.15
CA LEU A 21 2.34 -3.73 9.30
C LEU A 21 1.74 -3.92 10.69
N VAL A 22 1.76 -5.14 11.22
CA VAL A 22 1.33 -5.43 12.60
C VAL A 22 2.18 -4.67 13.62
N ALA A 23 3.50 -4.62 13.41
CA ALA A 23 4.40 -3.84 14.26
C ALA A 23 4.11 -2.34 14.20
N ILE A 24 3.81 -1.78 13.02
CA ILE A 24 3.41 -0.38 12.85
C ILE A 24 2.13 -0.11 13.64
N VAL A 25 1.10 -0.97 13.49
CA VAL A 25 -0.16 -0.83 14.25
C VAL A 25 0.08 -0.87 15.76
N ALA A 26 0.92 -1.78 16.23
CA ALA A 26 1.27 -1.87 17.65
C ALA A 26 2.00 -0.63 18.16
N VAL A 27 2.98 -0.13 17.40
CA VAL A 27 3.72 1.10 17.74
C VAL A 27 2.81 2.32 17.72
N SER A 28 1.92 2.45 16.73
CA SER A 28 0.92 3.53 16.68
C SER A 28 -0.06 3.47 17.84
N PHE A 29 -0.50 2.28 18.24
CA PHE A 29 -1.37 2.11 19.40
C PHE A 29 -0.65 2.47 20.70
N ALA A 30 0.61 2.07 20.86
CA ALA A 30 1.43 2.47 22.00
C ALA A 30 1.66 4.00 22.04
N ALA A 31 1.91 4.62 20.89
CA ALA A 31 2.04 6.07 20.75
C ALA A 31 0.78 6.80 21.24
N PHE A 32 -0.39 6.33 20.78
CA PHE A 32 -1.68 6.85 21.18
C PHE A 32 -1.90 6.70 22.69
N LEU A 33 -1.63 5.51 23.24
CA LEU A 33 -1.79 5.25 24.67
C LEU A 33 -0.90 6.19 25.51
N LEU A 34 0.35 6.39 25.10
CA LEU A 34 1.28 7.32 25.76
C LEU A 34 0.79 8.77 25.67
N ALA A 35 0.30 9.20 24.50
CA ALA A 35 -0.24 10.55 24.32
C ALA A 35 -1.48 10.83 25.20
N VAL A 36 -2.32 9.81 25.42
CA VAL A 36 -3.51 9.91 26.29
C VAL A 36 -3.10 9.88 27.78
N LEU A 37 -2.16 9.02 28.16
CA LEU A 37 -1.77 8.81 29.56
C LEU A 37 -0.79 9.86 30.08
N GLN A 38 0.01 10.47 29.20
CA GLN A 38 1.01 11.49 29.52
C GLN A 38 0.82 12.70 28.59
N PRO A 39 -0.28 13.46 28.75
CA PRO A 39 -0.51 14.64 27.92
C PRO A 39 0.63 15.65 28.13
N PRO A 40 1.25 16.16 27.06
CA PRO A 40 2.35 17.12 27.19
C PRO A 40 1.83 18.39 27.87
N GLY A 41 2.47 18.80 28.97
CA GLY A 41 2.19 20.07 29.63
C GLY A 41 2.62 21.26 28.77
N PRO A 42 2.09 22.47 29.03
CA PRO A 42 2.50 23.67 28.28
C PRO A 42 4.01 23.90 28.48
N GLY A 43 4.77 23.87 27.39
CA GLY A 43 6.23 24.09 27.40
C GLY A 43 7.10 22.86 27.67
N ALA A 44 6.51 21.67 27.86
CA ALA A 44 7.26 20.43 27.93
C ALA A 44 7.77 20.03 26.53
N GLY A 45 9.07 19.71 26.42
CA GLY A 45 9.63 19.09 25.21
C GLY A 45 9.00 17.73 24.93
N VAL A 46 9.30 17.14 23.76
CA VAL A 46 8.83 15.79 23.41
C VAL A 46 9.39 14.80 24.45
N PRO A 47 8.53 14.08 25.20
CA PRO A 47 8.98 13.06 26.14
C PRO A 47 9.89 12.03 25.46
N ASP A 48 10.93 11.56 26.15
CA ASP A 48 11.86 10.54 25.61
C ASP A 48 11.13 9.28 25.12
N SER A 49 9.98 8.94 25.74
CA SER A 49 9.09 7.86 25.31
C SER A 49 8.44 8.12 23.94
N LEU A 50 8.02 9.35 23.65
CA LEU A 50 7.50 9.75 22.34
C LEU A 50 8.61 9.85 21.28
N ALA A 51 9.82 10.27 21.66
CA ALA A 51 10.98 10.24 20.78
C ALA A 51 11.36 8.80 20.37
N ALA A 52 11.37 7.86 21.33
CA ALA A 52 11.63 6.44 21.07
C ALA A 52 10.60 5.82 20.12
N VAL A 53 9.31 6.17 20.30
CA VAL A 53 8.23 5.76 19.38
C VAL A 53 8.44 6.32 17.98
N GLY A 54 8.87 7.58 17.86
CA GLY A 54 9.23 8.20 16.58
C GLY A 54 10.36 7.45 15.86
N ILE A 55 11.43 7.10 16.59
CA ILE A 55 12.54 6.31 16.05
C ILE A 55 12.06 4.93 15.61
N ALA A 56 11.23 4.25 16.41
CA ALA A 56 10.65 2.95 16.06
C ALA A 56 9.80 3.04 14.78
N ALA A 57 8.96 4.07 14.65
CA ALA A 57 8.15 4.30 13.46
C ALA A 57 9.02 4.51 12.20
N ILE A 58 10.11 5.28 12.30
CA ILE A 58 11.06 5.48 11.20
C ILE A 58 11.75 4.16 10.84
N ALA A 59 12.22 3.39 11.83
CA ALA A 59 12.86 2.11 11.59
C ALA A 59 11.91 1.11 10.90
N LEU A 60 10.64 1.08 11.31
CA LEU A 60 9.61 0.25 10.67
C LEU A 60 9.31 0.71 9.25
N ALA A 61 9.25 2.02 8.99
CA ALA A 61 9.09 2.55 7.63
C ALA A 61 10.26 2.15 6.72
N ILE A 62 11.50 2.24 7.22
CA ILE A 62 12.69 1.77 6.49
C ILE A 62 12.60 0.27 6.24
N ALA A 63 12.24 -0.53 7.25
CA ALA A 63 12.08 -1.97 7.11
C ALA A 63 11.02 -2.32 6.04
N PHE A 64 9.89 -1.63 6.04
CA PHE A 64 8.82 -1.80 5.05
C PHE A 64 9.34 -1.57 3.62
N VAL A 65 10.08 -0.48 3.40
CA VAL A 65 10.69 -0.13 2.11
C VAL A 65 11.75 -1.15 1.70
N VAL A 66 12.63 -1.55 2.61
CA VAL A 66 13.68 -2.55 2.36
C VAL A 66 13.05 -3.89 1.96
N ILE A 67 12.04 -4.36 2.69
CA ILE A 67 11.31 -5.61 2.37
C ILE A 67 10.65 -5.50 1.00
N PHE A 68 10.04 -4.35 0.69
CA PHE A 68 9.45 -4.12 -0.63
C PHE A 68 10.48 -4.33 -1.74
N PHE A 69 11.66 -3.68 -1.67
CA PHE A 69 12.67 -3.81 -2.71
C PHE A 69 13.29 -5.21 -2.78
N LEU A 70 13.60 -5.82 -1.64
CA LEU A 70 14.26 -7.13 -1.58
C LEU A 70 13.36 -8.26 -2.11
N TYR A 71 12.05 -8.19 -1.84
CA TYR A 71 11.12 -9.28 -2.11
C TYR A 71 10.05 -8.92 -3.14
N ILE A 72 9.24 -7.90 -2.88
CA ILE A 72 8.05 -7.58 -3.68
C ILE A 72 8.46 -7.07 -5.08
N PHE A 73 9.27 -6.01 -5.13
CA PHE A 73 9.78 -5.43 -6.37
C PHE A 73 10.54 -6.46 -7.20
N ARG A 74 11.47 -7.18 -6.56
CA ARG A 74 12.26 -8.23 -7.22
C ARG A 74 11.36 -9.35 -7.75
N GLY A 75 10.37 -9.78 -6.97
CA GLY A 75 9.41 -10.82 -7.33
C GLY A 75 8.57 -10.43 -8.53
N PHE A 76 7.94 -9.25 -8.51
CA PHE A 76 7.11 -8.78 -9.62
C PHE A 76 7.92 -8.46 -10.88
N ARG A 77 9.14 -7.93 -10.74
CA ARG A 77 10.05 -7.75 -11.88
C ARG A 77 10.42 -9.09 -12.52
N ALA A 78 10.68 -10.11 -11.72
CA ALA A 78 10.94 -11.45 -12.22
C ALA A 78 9.69 -12.07 -12.85
N LEU A 79 8.50 -11.85 -12.27
CA LEU A 79 7.23 -12.30 -12.84
C LEU A 79 6.96 -11.65 -14.21
N HIS A 80 7.27 -10.36 -14.36
CA HIS A 80 7.21 -9.67 -15.64
C HIS A 80 8.12 -10.31 -16.69
N LYS A 81 9.37 -10.66 -16.30
CA LYS A 81 10.31 -11.38 -17.18
C LYS A 81 9.81 -12.77 -17.59
N LEU A 82 8.90 -13.38 -16.83
CA LEU A 82 8.25 -14.66 -17.14
C LEU A 82 7.00 -14.50 -18.04
N GLY A 83 6.67 -13.29 -18.48
CA GLY A 83 5.57 -13.03 -19.43
C GLY A 83 4.32 -12.38 -18.83
N PHE A 84 4.25 -12.18 -17.51
CA PHE A 84 3.12 -11.51 -16.87
C PHE A 84 3.25 -9.98 -17.00
N LYS A 85 2.74 -9.43 -18.11
CA LYS A 85 2.93 -8.01 -18.49
C LYS A 85 2.52 -7.02 -17.39
N TRP A 86 1.40 -7.29 -16.71
CA TRP A 86 0.86 -6.41 -15.66
C TRP A 86 1.68 -6.38 -14.37
N ALA A 87 2.54 -7.38 -14.14
CA ALA A 87 3.44 -7.41 -12.99
C ALA A 87 4.45 -6.24 -13.00
N TRP A 88 4.71 -5.64 -14.17
CA TRP A 88 5.53 -4.42 -14.26
C TRP A 88 4.95 -3.29 -13.42
N TRP A 89 3.64 -3.07 -13.49
CA TRP A 89 2.96 -2.04 -12.72
C TRP A 89 2.93 -2.36 -11.23
N LEU A 90 2.90 -3.61 -10.83
CA LEU A 90 2.99 -3.99 -9.41
C LEU A 90 4.39 -3.78 -8.83
N ALA A 91 5.44 -3.85 -9.66
CA ALA A 91 6.80 -3.51 -9.23
C ALA A 91 7.01 -1.98 -9.16
N TRP A 92 6.67 -1.25 -10.22
CA TRP A 92 7.01 0.17 -10.34
C TRP A 92 5.91 1.14 -9.93
N GLY A 93 4.65 0.73 -10.04
CA GLY A 93 3.52 1.58 -9.72
C GLY A 93 3.49 2.04 -8.26
N PRO A 94 3.85 1.22 -7.25
CA PRO A 94 3.98 1.72 -5.87
C PRO A 94 5.06 2.80 -5.72
N ILE A 95 6.17 2.70 -6.50
CA ILE A 95 7.22 3.71 -6.52
C ILE A 95 6.70 5.00 -7.16
N ALA A 96 6.03 4.89 -8.31
CA ALA A 96 5.41 6.03 -8.99
C ALA A 96 4.39 6.74 -8.09
N LEU A 97 3.52 5.96 -7.43
CA LEU A 97 2.54 6.47 -6.47
C LEU A 97 3.22 7.17 -5.30
N ALA A 98 4.28 6.58 -4.73
CA ALA A 98 5.05 7.21 -3.64
C ALA A 98 5.71 8.52 -4.06
N VAL A 99 6.26 8.60 -5.27
CA VAL A 99 6.86 9.83 -5.82
C VAL A 99 5.79 10.91 -6.02
N VAL A 100 4.66 10.58 -6.64
CA VAL A 100 3.57 11.54 -6.84
C VAL A 100 2.97 11.99 -5.50
N ALA A 101 2.84 11.08 -4.53
CA ALA A 101 2.37 11.41 -3.18
C ALA A 101 3.37 12.32 -2.46
N ALA A 102 4.68 12.09 -2.59
CA ALA A 102 5.71 12.97 -2.03
C ALA A 102 5.67 14.38 -2.65
N ILE A 103 5.44 14.48 -3.97
CA ILE A 103 5.24 15.76 -4.65
C ILE A 103 4.00 16.47 -4.10
N LEU A 104 2.89 15.75 -3.89
CA LEU A 104 1.69 16.32 -3.29
C LEU A 104 1.96 16.85 -1.88
N VAL A 105 2.61 16.05 -1.03
CA VAL A 105 2.94 16.43 0.36
C VAL A 105 3.84 17.66 0.38
N LEU A 106 4.86 17.71 -0.49
CA LEU A 106 5.74 18.88 -0.60
C LEU A 106 4.98 20.12 -1.08
N ALA A 107 4.12 19.98 -2.09
CA ALA A 107 3.30 21.07 -2.60
C ALA A 107 2.35 21.62 -1.52
N LEU A 108 1.69 20.74 -0.77
CA LEU A 108 0.84 21.11 0.37
C LEU A 108 1.66 21.80 1.47
N ALA A 109 2.83 21.27 1.82
CA ALA A 109 3.69 21.87 2.83
C ALA A 109 4.14 23.30 2.45
N LEU A 110 4.56 23.50 1.20
CA LEU A 110 4.92 24.83 0.69
C LEU A 110 3.71 25.78 0.66
N TYR A 111 2.54 25.28 0.26
CA TYR A 111 1.30 26.07 0.26
C TYR A 111 0.93 26.53 1.68
N PHE A 112 0.97 25.63 2.65
CA PHE A 112 0.65 25.93 4.06
C PHE A 112 1.66 26.85 4.71
N PHE A 113 2.94 26.75 4.35
CA PHE A 113 3.96 27.69 4.79
C PHE A 113 3.66 29.12 4.35
N GLY A 114 3.15 29.30 3.13
CA GLY A 114 2.69 30.60 2.61
C GLY A 114 1.32 31.06 3.13
N HIS A 115 0.51 30.15 3.69
CA HIS A 115 -0.88 30.41 4.10
C HIS A 115 -1.19 29.87 5.50
N PRO A 116 -0.56 30.38 6.57
CA PRO A 116 -0.72 29.86 7.93
C PRO A 116 -2.17 29.95 8.45
N ALA A 117 -2.96 30.92 7.96
CA ALA A 117 -4.38 31.02 8.29
C ALA A 117 -5.21 29.81 7.83
N VAL A 118 -4.80 29.13 6.75
CA VAL A 118 -5.45 27.90 6.26
C VAL A 118 -5.19 26.74 7.21
N VAL A 119 -3.98 26.64 7.76
CA VAL A 119 -3.61 25.61 8.74
C VAL A 119 -4.50 25.70 9.98
N ASN A 120 -4.64 26.91 10.53
CA ASN A 120 -5.51 27.16 11.70
C ASN A 120 -6.97 26.78 11.43
N ARG A 121 -7.44 26.95 10.19
CA ARG A 121 -8.80 26.57 9.78
C ARG A 121 -8.95 25.06 9.66
N LEU A 122 -7.93 24.37 9.14
CA LEU A 122 -7.87 22.91 9.06
C LEU A 122 -7.85 22.24 10.44
N THR A 123 -7.16 22.82 11.42
CA THR A 123 -7.19 22.31 12.80
C THR A 123 -8.54 22.52 13.48
N ALA A 124 -9.21 23.63 13.20
CA ALA A 124 -10.53 23.92 13.75
C ALA A 124 -11.66 23.11 13.06
N ASP A 125 -11.55 22.90 11.76
CA ASP A 125 -12.48 22.14 10.94
C ASP A 125 -11.72 21.26 9.91
N PRO A 126 -11.51 19.97 10.22
CA PRO A 126 -10.82 19.04 9.33
C PRO A 126 -11.51 18.86 7.99
N THR A 127 -12.82 19.12 7.90
CA THR A 127 -13.59 18.96 6.65
C THR A 127 -13.25 20.06 5.64
N TYR A 128 -12.63 21.16 6.09
CA TYR A 128 -12.13 22.22 5.22
C TYR A 128 -11.08 21.71 4.21
N VAL A 129 -10.43 20.57 4.47
CA VAL A 129 -9.50 19.95 3.52
C VAL A 129 -10.18 19.62 2.19
N TYR A 130 -11.44 19.19 2.21
CA TYR A 130 -12.19 18.86 0.98
C TYR A 130 -12.48 20.12 0.17
N LEU A 131 -12.82 21.23 0.83
CA LEU A 131 -13.03 22.51 0.18
C LEU A 131 -11.73 23.09 -0.38
N LEU A 132 -10.61 22.90 0.31
CA LEU A 132 -9.29 23.33 -0.16
C LEU A 132 -8.87 22.55 -1.40
N ILE A 133 -9.01 21.22 -1.37
CA ILE A 133 -8.71 20.35 -2.51
C ILE A 133 -9.54 20.79 -3.72
N LEU A 134 -10.84 21.05 -3.56
CA LEU A 134 -11.73 21.44 -4.66
C LEU A 134 -11.47 22.85 -5.21
N ARG A 135 -10.86 23.74 -4.43
CA ARG A 135 -10.63 25.15 -4.83
C ARG A 135 -9.30 25.38 -5.52
N GLU A 136 -8.31 24.50 -5.30
CA GLU A 136 -6.96 24.65 -5.84
C GLU A 136 -6.75 23.69 -7.03
N PRO A 137 -6.75 24.19 -8.28
CA PRO A 137 -6.69 23.33 -9.47
C PRO A 137 -5.47 22.41 -9.50
N ALA A 138 -4.34 22.87 -8.95
CA ALA A 138 -3.11 22.08 -8.84
C ALA A 138 -3.28 20.88 -7.90
N ILE A 139 -3.98 21.07 -6.76
CA ILE A 139 -4.25 20.00 -5.80
C ILE A 139 -5.24 19.00 -6.43
N VAL A 140 -6.33 19.49 -7.06
CA VAL A 140 -7.26 18.64 -7.81
C VAL A 140 -6.52 17.77 -8.84
N GLY A 141 -5.65 18.39 -9.64
CA GLY A 141 -4.89 17.71 -10.68
C GLY A 141 -4.02 16.59 -10.12
N ILE A 142 -3.24 16.86 -9.06
CA ILE A 142 -2.37 15.86 -8.44
C ILE A 142 -3.20 14.75 -7.78
N THR A 143 -4.29 15.09 -7.08
CA THR A 143 -5.19 14.10 -6.49
C THR A 143 -5.82 13.20 -7.56
N ALA A 144 -6.23 13.76 -8.71
CA ALA A 144 -6.74 12.97 -9.83
C ALA A 144 -5.68 12.01 -10.40
N VAL A 145 -4.41 12.44 -10.49
CA VAL A 145 -3.30 11.58 -10.91
C VAL A 145 -3.06 10.45 -9.91
N LEU A 146 -3.10 10.74 -8.60
CA LEU A 146 -2.99 9.70 -7.56
C LEU A 146 -4.10 8.66 -7.69
N PHE A 147 -5.35 9.10 -7.85
CA PHE A 147 -6.49 8.21 -8.01
C PHE A 147 -6.39 7.37 -9.30
N ALA A 148 -5.95 7.97 -10.40
CA ALA A 148 -5.72 7.26 -11.66
C ALA A 148 -4.62 6.20 -11.53
N LEU A 149 -3.51 6.51 -10.84
CA LEU A 149 -2.43 5.55 -10.57
C LEU A 149 -2.90 4.42 -9.64
N GLU A 150 -3.70 4.74 -8.63
CA GLU A 150 -4.30 3.74 -7.74
C GLU A 150 -5.22 2.79 -8.53
N LEU A 151 -6.10 3.32 -9.37
CA LEU A 151 -7.00 2.51 -10.20
C LEU A 151 -6.22 1.64 -11.19
N LEU A 152 -5.15 2.18 -11.79
CA LEU A 152 -4.24 1.41 -12.65
C LEU A 152 -3.55 0.27 -11.89
N LEU A 153 -3.12 0.51 -10.65
CA LEU A 153 -2.52 -0.51 -9.80
C LEU A 153 -3.51 -1.62 -9.43
N VAL A 154 -4.75 -1.25 -9.09
CA VAL A 154 -5.84 -2.20 -8.82
C VAL A 154 -6.14 -3.04 -10.05
N ALA A 155 -6.24 -2.41 -11.23
CA ALA A 155 -6.44 -3.11 -12.49
C ALA A 155 -5.25 -4.04 -12.83
N ALA A 156 -4.02 -3.58 -12.64
CA ALA A 156 -2.82 -4.39 -12.84
C ALA A 156 -2.77 -5.60 -11.90
N ARG A 157 -3.19 -5.42 -10.64
CA ARG A 157 -3.28 -6.49 -9.64
C ARG A 157 -4.34 -7.50 -10.04
N ALA A 158 -5.53 -7.04 -10.43
CA ALA A 158 -6.61 -7.88 -10.91
C ALA A 158 -6.18 -8.73 -12.13
N MET A 159 -5.54 -8.10 -13.12
CA MET A 159 -5.04 -8.81 -14.30
C MET A 159 -3.94 -9.81 -13.94
N THR A 160 -3.01 -9.44 -13.06
CA THR A 160 -1.93 -10.34 -12.61
C THR A 160 -2.51 -11.56 -11.87
N LEU A 161 -3.47 -11.36 -10.96
CA LEU A 161 -4.15 -12.45 -10.25
C LEU A 161 -4.90 -13.38 -11.21
N ARG A 162 -5.60 -12.82 -12.21
CA ARG A 162 -6.28 -13.59 -13.26
C ARG A 162 -5.29 -14.44 -14.05
N ASP A 163 -4.17 -13.86 -14.49
CA ASP A 163 -3.16 -14.55 -15.28
C ASP A 163 -2.46 -15.63 -14.44
N LEU A 164 -2.15 -15.34 -13.18
CA LEU A 164 -1.58 -16.31 -12.24
C LEU A 164 -2.52 -17.48 -11.97
N HIS A 165 -3.83 -17.23 -11.82
CA HIS A 165 -4.82 -18.30 -11.70
C HIS A 165 -4.85 -19.18 -12.96
N ARG A 166 -4.91 -18.57 -14.14
CA ARG A 166 -4.92 -19.28 -15.43
C ARG A 166 -3.67 -20.15 -15.61
N TYR A 167 -2.52 -19.63 -15.20
CA TYR A 167 -1.25 -20.30 -15.37
C TYR A 167 -1.01 -21.43 -14.34
N SER A 168 -1.30 -21.16 -13.06
CA SER A 168 -0.95 -22.08 -11.96
C SER A 168 -2.08 -23.03 -11.55
N GLY A 169 -3.33 -22.75 -11.95
CA GLY A 169 -4.51 -23.48 -11.50
C GLY A 169 -4.79 -23.35 -9.99
N VAL A 170 -4.10 -22.43 -9.29
CA VAL A 170 -4.33 -22.20 -7.85
C VAL A 170 -5.61 -21.37 -7.69
N GLY A 171 -6.61 -21.95 -7.03
CA GLY A 171 -7.92 -21.33 -6.84
C GLY A 171 -7.87 -20.06 -5.99
N LEU A 172 -6.92 -19.96 -5.05
CA LEU A 172 -6.75 -18.81 -4.17
C LEU A 172 -6.46 -17.51 -4.93
N PHE A 173 -5.79 -17.54 -6.09
CA PHE A 173 -5.62 -16.35 -6.93
C PHE A 173 -6.95 -15.81 -7.45
N ARG A 174 -7.88 -16.70 -7.80
CA ARG A 174 -9.23 -16.31 -8.24
C ARG A 174 -10.05 -15.77 -7.06
N THR A 175 -9.91 -16.38 -5.89
CA THR A 175 -10.55 -15.88 -4.65
C THR A 175 -10.04 -14.49 -4.31
N ALA A 176 -8.72 -14.28 -4.33
CA ALA A 176 -8.10 -12.97 -4.11
C ALA A 176 -8.58 -11.94 -5.14
N LEU A 177 -8.71 -12.32 -6.42
CA LEU A 177 -9.26 -11.44 -7.46
C LEU A 177 -10.68 -10.98 -7.13
N TYR A 178 -11.57 -11.88 -6.73
CA TYR A 178 -12.94 -11.49 -6.38
C TYR A 178 -13.00 -10.63 -5.12
N MET A 179 -12.17 -10.95 -4.12
CA MET A 179 -12.05 -10.13 -2.91
C MET A 179 -11.47 -8.75 -3.23
N LEU A 180 -10.50 -8.63 -4.15
CA LEU A 180 -9.96 -7.35 -4.58
C LEU A 180 -11.05 -6.47 -5.18
N ILE A 181 -11.84 -7.01 -6.12
CA ILE A 181 -12.92 -6.28 -6.76
C ILE A 181 -13.99 -5.88 -5.74
N ALA A 182 -14.47 -6.84 -4.93
CA ALA A 182 -15.51 -6.57 -3.95
C ALA A 182 -15.03 -5.57 -2.88
N GLY A 183 -13.82 -5.77 -2.36
CA GLY A 183 -13.22 -4.89 -1.35
C GLY A 183 -13.00 -3.48 -1.87
N TYR A 184 -12.52 -3.34 -3.12
CA TYR A 184 -12.32 -2.03 -3.74
C TYR A 184 -13.65 -1.32 -4.03
N VAL A 185 -14.67 -2.02 -4.53
CA VAL A 185 -16.00 -1.42 -4.71
C VAL A 185 -16.61 -0.98 -3.37
N LEU A 186 -16.48 -1.79 -2.33
CA LEU A 186 -16.95 -1.44 -0.98
C LEU A 186 -16.17 -0.26 -0.39
N SER A 187 -14.86 -0.12 -0.64
CA SER A 187 -14.06 0.99 -0.13
C SER A 187 -14.45 2.33 -0.75
N LEU A 188 -15.03 2.34 -1.95
CA LEU A 188 -15.54 3.54 -2.61
C LEU A 188 -16.89 4.02 -2.03
N LEU A 189 -17.57 3.19 -1.23
CA LEU A 189 -18.87 3.51 -0.63
C LEU A 189 -18.67 3.99 0.81
N PRO A 190 -18.91 5.28 1.15
CA PRO A 190 -18.58 5.84 2.46
C PRO A 190 -19.15 5.04 3.65
N LEU A 191 -20.43 4.66 3.56
CA LEU A 191 -21.19 3.96 4.61
C LEU A 191 -20.63 2.57 4.96
N VAL A 192 -19.97 1.90 4.01
CA VAL A 192 -19.49 0.51 4.17
C VAL A 192 -18.00 0.37 3.88
N SER A 193 -17.29 1.49 3.81
CA SER A 193 -15.85 1.57 3.51
C SER A 193 -15.00 0.71 4.44
N PHE A 194 -15.38 0.60 5.71
CA PHE A 194 -14.71 -0.27 6.69
C PHE A 194 -14.81 -1.76 6.32
N LEU A 195 -15.95 -2.21 5.77
CA LEU A 195 -16.09 -3.58 5.25
C LEU A 195 -15.18 -3.79 4.05
N GLY A 196 -15.04 -2.77 3.19
CA GLY A 196 -14.06 -2.77 2.10
C GLY A 196 -12.64 -3.02 2.61
N ALA A 197 -12.22 -2.30 3.66
CA ALA A 197 -10.92 -2.51 4.29
C ALA A 197 -10.72 -3.94 4.83
N VAL A 198 -11.73 -4.51 5.49
CA VAL A 198 -11.69 -5.90 5.98
C VAL A 198 -11.55 -6.89 4.82
N VAL A 199 -12.29 -6.70 3.73
CA VAL A 199 -12.24 -7.56 2.56
C VAL A 199 -10.89 -7.44 1.83
N LEU A 200 -10.33 -6.23 1.72
CA LEU A 200 -8.99 -6.02 1.15
C LEU A 200 -7.88 -6.61 2.03
N PHE A 201 -8.04 -6.61 3.35
CA PHE A 201 -7.12 -7.32 4.24
C PHE A 201 -7.21 -8.84 4.03
N ALA A 202 -8.43 -9.40 3.93
CA ALA A 202 -8.62 -10.81 3.62
C ALA A 202 -8.07 -11.19 2.23
N GLU A 203 -8.21 -10.29 1.24
CA GLU A 203 -7.61 -10.42 -0.09
C GLU A 203 -6.09 -10.54 0.00
N TYR A 204 -5.44 -9.67 0.77
CA TYR A 204 -3.99 -9.69 0.95
C TYR A 204 -3.51 -11.03 1.53
N ILE A 205 -4.24 -11.58 2.52
CA ILE A 205 -3.95 -12.89 3.09
C ILE A 205 -4.17 -14.01 2.07
N ALA A 206 -5.28 -13.95 1.32
CA ALA A 206 -5.58 -14.96 0.29
C ALA A 206 -4.52 -14.96 -0.82
N GLU A 207 -4.08 -13.80 -1.30
CA GLU A 207 -3.02 -13.65 -2.29
C GLU A 207 -1.69 -14.17 -1.75
N MET A 208 -1.33 -13.79 -0.52
CA MET A 208 -0.13 -14.32 0.15
C MET A 208 -0.14 -15.85 0.18
N LEU A 209 -1.23 -16.46 0.64
CA LEU A 209 -1.36 -17.91 0.68
C LEU A 209 -1.34 -18.54 -0.72
N ALA A 210 -1.91 -17.87 -1.73
CA ALA A 210 -1.85 -18.31 -3.13
C ALA A 210 -0.40 -18.38 -3.63
N TYR A 211 0.44 -17.40 -3.32
CA TYR A 211 1.88 -17.45 -3.63
C TYR A 211 2.57 -18.62 -2.93
N GLY A 212 2.27 -18.85 -1.65
CA GLY A 212 2.82 -19.97 -0.89
C GLY A 212 2.40 -21.34 -1.44
N GLU A 213 1.17 -21.46 -1.95
CA GLU A 213 0.67 -22.67 -2.61
C GLU A 213 1.31 -22.87 -3.99
N ALA A 214 1.33 -21.82 -4.82
CA ALA A 214 1.94 -21.86 -6.15
C ALA A 214 3.44 -22.22 -6.09
N ALA A 215 4.15 -21.76 -5.07
CA ALA A 215 5.55 -22.12 -4.81
C ALA A 215 5.77 -23.60 -4.44
N ARG A 216 4.72 -24.33 -4.05
CA ARG A 216 4.79 -25.76 -3.69
C ARG A 216 4.37 -26.69 -4.82
N ARG A 217 3.63 -26.20 -5.82
CA ARG A 217 3.21 -26.99 -6.98
C ARG A 217 4.34 -27.12 -8.02
N ALA A 218 4.29 -28.18 -8.83
CA ALA A 218 5.08 -28.26 -10.06
C ALA A 218 4.54 -27.23 -11.06
N PRO A 219 5.37 -26.34 -11.63
CA PRO A 219 4.87 -25.34 -12.56
C PRO A 219 4.40 -26.01 -13.86
N ALA A 220 3.28 -25.55 -14.42
CA ALA A 220 2.98 -25.72 -15.84
C ALA A 220 4.09 -25.01 -16.67
N PRO A 221 4.33 -25.38 -17.94
CA PRO A 221 5.30 -24.67 -18.77
C PRO A 221 4.90 -23.20 -18.95
N ALA A 222 5.87 -22.29 -18.77
CA ALA A 222 5.70 -20.82 -18.86
C ALA A 222 5.03 -20.40 -20.18
N PRO A 223 4.15 -19.38 -20.17
CA PRO A 223 3.57 -18.87 -21.41
C PRO A 223 4.70 -18.32 -22.28
N GLN A 224 4.96 -18.99 -23.41
CA GLN A 224 5.96 -18.54 -24.37
C GLN A 224 5.53 -17.19 -24.94
N GLN A 225 6.43 -16.21 -24.86
CA GLN A 225 6.26 -14.94 -25.55
C GLN A 225 6.33 -15.22 -27.06
N THR A 226 5.19 -15.22 -27.76
CA THR A 226 5.22 -15.00 -29.20
C THR A 226 5.67 -13.56 -29.42
N ALA A 227 6.82 -13.44 -30.09
CA ALA A 227 7.49 -12.18 -30.44
C ALA A 227 6.58 -11.26 -31.26
#